data_AF-A0ABD0QPR2-F1
#
_entry.id   AF-A0ABD0QPR2-F1
#
_cell.length_a   1.000
_cell.length_b   1.000
_cell.length_c   1.000
_cell.angle_alpha   90.00
_cell.angle_beta   90.00
_cell.angle_gamma   90.00
#
_symmetry.space_group_name_H-M   'P 1'
#
loop_
_entity.id
_entity.type
_entity.pdbx_description
1 polymer ?
#
loop_
_entity_poly.entity_id
_entity_poly.type
_entity_poly.pdbx_seq_one_letter_code
_entity_poly.pdbx_strand_id
1 'polypeptide(L)' 'WRIVIHGGIDGYSRLVVFLKASDNNRSNTVFDSFVDAIGKHGLPSRVRCDNG' A
#
# COMPACT_ATOMS: atom_id res chain seq x y z
N TRP A 1 -4.32 17.75 13.37
CA TRP A 1 -4.69 16.46 12.73
C TRP A 1 -3.60 16.08 11.76
N ARG A 2 -2.93 14.94 11.95
CA ARG A 2 -1.90 14.46 11.02
C ARG A 2 -2.55 13.37 10.17
N ILE A 3 -2.78 13.66 8.90
CA ILE A 3 -3.27 12.68 7.93
C ILE A 3 -2.05 12.09 7.24
N VAL A 4 -1.94 10.76 7.26
CA VAL A 4 -0.94 9.97 6.55
C VAL A 4 -1.68 9.17 5.49
N ILE A 5 -1.25 9.28 4.24
CA ILE A 5 -1.81 8.50 3.14
C ILE A 5 -0.88 7.34 2.85
N HIS A 6 -1.38 6.13 3.02
CA HIS A 6 -0.71 4.88 2.67
C HIS A 6 -1.21 4.44 1.31
N GLY A 7 -0.31 4.29 0.34
CA GLY A 7 -0.69 3.94 -1.03
C GLY A 7 0.26 2.92 -1.65
N GLY A 8 -0.30 2.07 -2.50
CA GLY A 8 0.44 1.14 -3.34
C GLY A 8 -0.03 1.22 -4.77
N ILE A 9 0.90 1.12 -5.73
CA ILE A 9 0.63 1.17 -7.16
C ILE A 9 1.33 0.01 -7.87
N ASP A 10 0.67 -0.56 -8.87
CA ASP A 10 1.32 -1.50 -9.78
C ASP A 10 2.30 -0.76 -10.72
N GLY A 11 3.53 -1.26 -10.76
CA GLY A 11 4.64 -0.65 -11.48
C GLY A 11 4.53 -0.77 -13.01
N TYR A 12 3.67 -1.65 -13.54
CA TYR A 12 3.44 -1.78 -14.97
C TYR A 12 2.18 -1.02 -15.42
N SER A 13 1.01 -1.36 -14.86
CA SER A 13 -0.28 -0.84 -15.28
C SER A 13 -0.65 0.53 -14.69
N ARG A 14 0.10 1.02 -13.68
CA ARG A 14 -0.26 2.21 -12.88
C ARG A 14 -1.57 2.06 -12.09
N LEU A 15 -2.10 0.84 -11.95
CA LEU A 15 -3.27 0.58 -11.11
C LEU A 15 -2.95 0.88 -9.64
N VAL A 16 -3.77 1.69 -9.00
CA VAL A 16 -3.70 1.92 -7.55
C VAL A 16 -4.29 0.70 -6.84
N VAL A 17 -3.44 -0.13 -6.25
CA VAL A 17 -3.86 -1.39 -5.60
C VAL A 17 -4.45 -1.17 -4.21
N PHE A 18 -4.04 -0.09 -3.53
CA PHE A 18 -4.71 0.42 -2.33
C PHE A 18 -4.36 1.90 -2.10
N LEU A 19 -5.29 2.62 -1.45
CA LEU A 19 -5.08 3.98 -0.97
C LEU A 19 -5.89 4.16 0.33
N LYS A 20 -5.21 4.45 1.45
CA LYS A 20 -5.83 4.54 2.77
C LYS A 20 -5.33 5.76 3.53
N ALA A 21 -6.26 6.57 4.01
CA ALA A 21 -5.97 7.66 4.93
C ALA A 21 -5.98 7.15 6.37
N SER A 22 -4.94 7.48 7.12
CA SER A 22 -4.74 7.09 8.52
C SER A 22 -4.24 8.27 9.34
N ASP A 23 -4.40 8.20 10.64
CA ASP A 23 -3.88 9.19 11.60
C ASP A 23 -2.44 8.87 12.08
N ASN A 24 -1.86 7.79 11.56
CA ASN A 24 -0.59 7.23 12.00
C ASN A 24 0.27 6.72 10.84
N ASN A 25 1.59 6.64 11.06
CA ASN A 25 2.57 6.14 10.09
C ASN A 25 3.16 4.79 10.54
N ARG A 26 2.31 3.83 10.87
CA ARG A 26 2.75 2.51 11.36
C ARG A 26 2.82 1.50 10.22
N SER A 27 3.84 0.65 10.24
CA SER A 27 4.04 -0.41 9.24
C SER A 27 2.90 -1.43 9.20
N ASN A 28 2.28 -1.73 10.35
CA ASN A 28 1.12 -2.63 10.41
C ASN A 28 -0.06 -2.12 9.57
N THR A 29 -0.30 -0.82 9.54
CA THR A 29 -1.40 -0.21 8.78
C THR A 29 -1.17 -0.35 7.27
N VAL A 30 0.09 -0.26 6.83
CA VAL A 30 0.50 -0.53 5.44
C VAL A 30 0.36 -2.02 5.13
N PHE A 31 0.82 -2.89 6.03
CA PHE A 31 0.76 -4.34 5.87
C PHE A 31 -0.69 -4.84 5.70
N ASP A 32 -1.60 -4.42 6.57
CA ASP A 32 -3.01 -4.80 6.48
C ASP A 32 -3.62 -4.36 5.14
N SER A 33 -3.33 -3.13 4.72
CA SER A 33 -3.79 -2.59 3.44
C SER A 33 -3.21 -3.37 2.24
N PHE A 34 -1.97 -3.83 2.35
CA PHE A 34 -1.32 -4.65 1.34
C PHE A 34 -1.92 -6.06 1.28
N VAL A 35 -2.20 -6.70 2.42
CA VAL A 35 -2.87 -8.01 2.49
C VAL A 35 -4.25 -7.96 1.83
N ASP A 36 -5.03 -6.91 2.12
CA ASP A 36 -6.32 -6.69 1.47
C ASP A 36 -6.19 -6.51 -0.05
N ALA A 37 -5.14 -5.82 -0.49
CA ALA A 37 -4.88 -5.58 -1.90
C ALA A 37 -4.48 -6.86 -2.65
N ILE A 38 -3.61 -7.70 -2.08
CA ILE A 38 -3.24 -8.98 -2.70
C ILE A 38 -4.42 -9.96 -2.75
N GLY A 39 -5.34 -9.88 -1.78
CA GLY A 39 -6.58 -10.66 -1.80
C GLY A 39 -7.49 -10.31 -3.00
N LYS A 40 -7.39 -9.08 -3.51
CA LYS A 40 -8.20 -8.57 -4.64
C LYS A 40 -7.49 -8.67 -5.99
N HIS A 41 -6.18 -8.39 -6.02
CA HIS A 41 -5.40 -8.24 -7.24
C HIS A 41 -4.40 -9.38 -7.48
N GLY A 42 -4.27 -10.31 -6.53
CA GLY A 42 -3.27 -11.36 -6.56
C GLY A 42 -1.92 -10.92 -6.01
N LEU A 43 -0.99 -11.87 -5.90
CA LEU A 43 0.34 -11.64 -5.34
C LEU A 43 1.26 -10.97 -6.39
N PRO A 44 1.92 -9.84 -6.07
CA PRO A 44 2.87 -9.22 -6.99
C PRO A 44 4.15 -10.06 -7.09
N SER A 45 4.82 -10.01 -8.25
CA SER A 45 6.12 -10.65 -8.44
C SER A 45 7.25 -9.96 -7.68
N ARG A 46 7.11 -8.65 -7.40
CA ARG A 46 8.07 -7.85 -6.65
C ARG A 46 7.38 -6.68 -5.97
N VAL A 47 7.74 -6.42 -4.72
CA VAL A 47 7.36 -5.22 -3.97
C VAL A 47 8.58 -4.31 -3.83
N ARG A 48 8.41 -3.00 -4.01
CA ARG A 48 9.44 -2.00 -3.74
C ARG A 48 8.87 -0.96 -2.78
N CYS A 49 9.59 -0.72 -1.70
CA CYS A 49 9.37 0.40 -0.80
C CYS A 49 10.65 1.21 -0.78
N ASP A 50 10.53 2.52 -0.85
CA ASP A 50 11.64 3.43 -0.63
C ASP A 50 11.76 3.67 0.87
N ASN A 51 12.94 3.42 1.42
CA ASN A 51 13.32 3.85 2.76
C ASN A 51 14.69 4.51 2.54
N GLY A 52 14.66 5.85 2.39
CA GLY A 52 15.73 6.68 1.81
C GLY A 52 17.15 6.20 2.04
#